data_AF-A0A9E3QJT7-F1
#
_entry.id   AF-A0A9E3QJT7-F1
#
_cell.length_a   1.000
_cell.length_b   1.000
_cell.length_c   1.000
_cell.angle_alpha   90.00
_cell.angle_beta   90.00
_cell.angle_gamma   90.00
#
_symmetry.space_group_name_H-M   'P 1'
#
loop_
_entity.id
_entity.type
_entity.pdbx_description
1 polymer ?
#
loop_
_entity_poly.entity_id
_entity_poly.type
_entity_poly.pdbx_seq_one_letter_code
_entity_poly.pdbx_strand_id
1 'polypeptide(L)'
;MICSLLDAARGAFSATFGAEPTVLARAPGRVELLGNHTDYNGGLVLAAAIDRFTVVAGRPVPGREARVWSVPFEGMDHFALDAIERGEPGFWGRYVRGVAWALGEVDGPLTSGFEAAITGDVPRGAGLSSSASLQAAVALFLLRAGVVPG
;
A
#
# COMPACT_ATOMS: atom_id res chain seq x y z
N MET A 1 8.83 -18.39 -5.12
CA MET A 1 7.47 -17.82 -4.94
C MET A 1 7.49 -16.42 -4.31
N ILE A 2 8.20 -16.14 -3.20
CA ILE A 2 8.33 -14.75 -2.69
C ILE A 2 9.30 -13.89 -3.53
N CYS A 3 10.46 -14.43 -3.93
CA CYS A 3 11.40 -13.69 -4.78
C CYS A 3 10.74 -13.21 -6.08
N SER A 4 9.95 -14.09 -6.72
CA SER A 4 9.22 -13.76 -7.96
C SER A 4 8.23 -12.60 -7.82
N LEU A 5 7.61 -12.41 -6.65
CA LEU A 5 6.66 -11.31 -6.44
C LEU A 5 7.37 -9.96 -6.22
N LEU A 6 8.51 -9.98 -5.52
CA LEU A 6 9.36 -8.81 -5.36
C LEU A 6 9.99 -8.40 -6.69
N ASP A 7 10.46 -9.36 -7.48
CA ASP A 7 11.01 -9.11 -8.81
C ASP A 7 9.95 -8.55 -9.77
N ALA A 8 8.71 -9.07 -9.72
CA ALA A 8 7.59 -8.53 -10.48
C ALA A 8 7.27 -7.07 -10.07
N ALA A 9 7.30 -6.75 -8.78
CA ALA A 9 7.08 -5.39 -8.30
C ALA A 9 8.19 -4.44 -8.78
N ARG A 10 9.46 -4.87 -8.70
CA ARG A 10 10.61 -4.11 -9.24
C ARG A 10 10.47 -3.89 -10.74
N GLY A 11 10.22 -4.94 -11.50
CA GLY A 11 10.07 -4.87 -12.95
C GLY A 11 8.93 -3.95 -13.39
N ALA A 12 7.79 -4.02 -12.70
CA ALA A 12 6.67 -3.10 -12.93
C ALA A 12 7.06 -1.65 -12.63
N PHE A 13 7.75 -1.39 -11.51
CA PHE A 13 8.23 -0.05 -11.18
C PHE A 13 9.19 0.50 -12.23
N SER A 14 10.22 -0.26 -12.61
CA SER A 14 11.21 0.17 -13.58
C SER A 14 10.60 0.39 -14.97
N ALA A 15 9.64 -0.44 -15.38
CA ALA A 15 8.91 -0.26 -16.63
C ALA A 15 8.03 0.99 -16.64
N THR A 16 7.38 1.33 -15.52
CA THR A 16 6.48 2.49 -15.43
C THR A 16 7.22 3.81 -15.26
N PHE A 17 8.25 3.85 -14.42
CA PHE A 17 8.91 5.10 -14.01
C PHE A 17 10.32 5.28 -14.58
N GLY A 18 10.83 4.32 -15.36
CA GLY A 18 12.13 4.40 -16.02
C GLY A 18 13.32 4.47 -15.05
N ALA A 19 13.16 3.97 -13.83
CA ALA A 19 14.18 4.00 -12.79
C ALA A 19 14.00 2.85 -11.79
N GLU A 20 15.03 2.56 -10.99
CA GLU A 20 14.96 1.53 -9.95
C GLU A 20 14.26 2.04 -8.68
N PRO A 21 13.48 1.18 -7.99
CA PRO A 21 12.90 1.52 -6.70
C PRO A 21 13.97 1.49 -5.61
N THR A 22 13.91 2.44 -4.68
CA THR A 22 14.82 2.48 -3.52
C THR A 22 14.30 1.65 -2.34
N VAL A 23 12.99 1.41 -2.29
CA VAL A 23 12.33 0.66 -1.22
C VAL A 23 11.43 -0.43 -1.80
N LEU A 24 11.51 -1.61 -1.17
CA LEU A 24 10.51 -2.66 -1.28
C LEU A 24 9.83 -2.85 0.08
N ALA A 25 8.50 -2.83 0.07
CA ALA A 25 7.68 -3.16 1.23
C ALA A 25 6.67 -4.25 0.85
N ARG A 26 6.32 -5.09 1.81
CA ARG A 26 5.27 -6.10 1.63
C ARG A 26 4.49 -6.29 2.91
N ALA A 27 3.22 -6.66 2.78
CA ALA A 27 2.39 -7.07 3.89
C ALA A 27 1.53 -8.28 3.48
N PRO A 28 1.30 -9.24 4.39
CA PRO A 28 0.48 -10.41 4.09
C PRO A 28 -1.01 -10.07 4.08
N GLY A 29 -1.80 -10.89 3.40
CA GLY A 29 -3.22 -11.05 3.75
C GLY A 29 -3.37 -11.80 5.08
N ARG A 30 -4.60 -11.99 5.53
CA ARG A 30 -4.86 -12.79 6.74
C ARG A 30 -6.10 -13.65 6.59
N VAL A 31 -6.17 -14.67 7.44
CA VAL A 31 -7.40 -15.42 7.75
C VAL A 31 -7.81 -15.14 9.18
N GLU A 32 -9.11 -15.14 9.43
CA GLU A 32 -9.68 -15.14 10.77
C GLU A 32 -10.02 -16.57 11.17
N LEU A 33 -9.45 -17.02 12.27
CA LEU A 33 -9.67 -18.38 12.78
C LEU A 33 -10.82 -18.38 13.79
N LEU A 34 -10.88 -17.37 14.68
CA LEU A 34 -11.93 -17.17 15.68
C LEU A 34 -12.14 -15.68 15.95
N GLY A 35 -13.34 -15.32 16.41
CA GLY A 35 -13.65 -13.94 16.83
C GLY A 35 -14.32 -13.06 15.78
N ASN A 36 -14.94 -13.66 14.75
CA ASN A 36 -15.71 -12.90 13.74
C ASN A 36 -16.71 -11.96 14.42
N HIS A 37 -16.72 -10.71 13.97
CA HIS A 37 -17.61 -9.65 14.47
C HIS A 37 -17.40 -9.26 15.94
N THR A 38 -16.27 -9.63 16.55
CA THR A 38 -15.97 -9.25 17.95
C THR A 38 -15.00 -8.09 18.08
N ASP A 39 -14.19 -7.81 17.06
CA ASP A 39 -13.16 -6.77 17.04
C ASP A 39 -13.72 -5.38 17.30
N TYR A 40 -14.77 -4.99 16.58
CA TYR A 40 -15.43 -3.70 16.77
C TYR A 40 -16.30 -3.62 18.03
N ASN A 41 -16.45 -4.73 18.77
CA ASN A 41 -17.17 -4.82 20.03
C ASN A 41 -16.23 -4.93 21.25
N GLY A 42 -14.90 -4.78 21.05
CA GLY A 42 -13.91 -4.91 22.13
C GLY A 42 -13.67 -6.35 22.59
N GLY A 43 -14.07 -7.34 21.78
CA GLY A 43 -13.81 -8.76 22.03
C GLY A 43 -12.43 -9.23 21.56
N LEU A 44 -12.20 -10.54 21.67
CA LEU A 44 -10.93 -11.17 21.30
C LEU A 44 -11.00 -11.76 19.89
N VAL A 45 -9.93 -11.57 19.12
CA VAL A 45 -9.75 -12.16 17.79
C VAL A 45 -8.55 -13.10 17.75
N LEU A 46 -8.67 -14.16 16.97
CA LEU A 46 -7.55 -15.03 16.60
C LEU A 46 -7.42 -15.02 15.08
N ALA A 47 -6.38 -14.37 14.58
CA ALA A 47 -6.08 -14.28 13.16
C ALA A 47 -4.66 -14.75 12.87
N ALA A 48 -4.43 -15.21 11.64
CA ALA A 48 -3.12 -15.62 11.15
C ALA A 48 -2.84 -14.98 9.79
N ALA A 49 -1.61 -14.48 9.61
CA ALA A 49 -1.12 -14.06 8.31
C ALA A 49 -1.00 -15.28 7.38
N ILE A 50 -1.32 -15.09 6.10
CA ILE A 50 -1.15 -16.13 5.07
C ILE A 50 0.08 -15.88 4.21
N ASP A 51 0.46 -16.87 3.41
CA ASP A 51 1.58 -16.82 2.47
C ASP A 51 1.25 -16.11 1.14
N ARG A 52 0.34 -15.14 1.19
CA ARG A 52 -0.05 -14.25 0.09
C ARG A 52 0.17 -12.81 0.51
N PHE A 53 0.69 -11.98 -0.38
CA PHE A 53 1.21 -10.66 -0.07
C PHE A 53 0.77 -9.60 -1.08
N THR A 54 0.60 -8.37 -0.59
CA THR A 54 0.74 -7.16 -1.41
C THR A 54 2.18 -6.67 -1.29
N VAL A 55 2.77 -6.26 -2.41
CA VAL A 55 4.12 -5.72 -2.52
C VAL A 55 4.07 -4.34 -3.14
N VAL A 56 4.82 -3.42 -2.55
CA VAL A 56 5.05 -2.07 -3.05
C VAL A 56 6.53 -1.92 -3.37
N ALA A 57 6.83 -1.55 -4.61
CA ALA A 57 8.14 -1.08 -5.03
C ALA A 57 8.06 0.43 -5.27
N GLY A 58 8.93 1.22 -4.66
CA GLY A 58 8.82 2.66 -4.79
C GLY A 58 10.06 3.43 -4.39
N ARG A 59 9.99 4.74 -4.55
CA ARG A 59 11.02 5.70 -4.12
C ARG A 59 10.40 7.04 -3.73
N PRO A 60 11.03 7.81 -2.82
CA PRO A 60 10.71 9.22 -2.66
C PRO A 60 11.15 10.01 -3.91
N VAL A 61 10.41 11.07 -4.24
CA VAL A 61 10.77 12.02 -5.29
C VAL A 61 10.60 13.46 -4.80
N PRO A 62 11.36 14.42 -5.34
CA PRO A 62 11.16 15.83 -5.01
C PRO A 62 9.73 16.30 -5.33
N GLY A 63 9.25 17.28 -4.56
CA GLY A 63 7.94 17.90 -4.76
C GLY A 63 6.86 17.35 -3.83
N ARG A 64 5.59 17.54 -4.23
CA ARG A 64 4.39 17.30 -3.43
C ARG A 64 3.40 16.34 -4.11
N GLU A 65 3.87 15.53 -5.05
CA GLU A 65 3.02 14.64 -5.84
C GLU A 65 3.33 13.17 -5.59
N ALA A 66 2.26 12.37 -5.52
CA ALA A 66 2.31 10.92 -5.50
C ALA A 66 1.89 10.37 -6.87
N ARG A 67 2.68 9.47 -7.44
CA ARG A 67 2.32 8.69 -8.64
C ARG A 67 2.35 7.20 -8.31
N VAL A 68 1.22 6.54 -8.45
CA VAL A 68 1.06 5.15 -8.03
C VAL A 68 0.50 4.32 -9.17
N TRP A 69 1.25 3.32 -9.60
CA TRP A 69 0.81 2.34 -10.58
C TRP A 69 0.33 1.07 -9.91
N SER A 70 -0.82 0.56 -10.34
CA SER A 70 -1.33 -0.73 -9.88
C SER A 70 -1.31 -1.74 -11.02
N VAL A 71 -0.49 -2.78 -10.90
CA VAL A 71 -0.41 -3.86 -11.90
C VAL A 71 -1.76 -4.59 -12.06
N PRO A 72 -2.48 -4.99 -10.99
CA PRO A 72 -3.75 -5.70 -11.14
C PRO A 72 -4.89 -4.91 -11.77
N PHE A 73 -4.77 -3.58 -11.81
CA PHE A 73 -5.79 -2.69 -12.37
C PHE A 73 -5.32 -1.95 -13.62
N GLU A 74 -4.07 -2.15 -14.04
CA GLU A 74 -3.41 -1.43 -15.14
C GLU A 74 -3.70 0.08 -15.12
N GLY A 75 -3.63 0.68 -13.92
CA GLY A 75 -4.07 2.05 -13.69
C GLY A 75 -3.04 2.87 -12.92
N MET A 76 -2.90 4.14 -13.33
CA MET A 76 -2.14 5.17 -12.62
C MET A 76 -3.07 6.00 -11.75
N ASP A 77 -2.72 6.15 -10.48
CA ASP A 77 -3.29 7.15 -9.58
C ASP A 77 -2.26 8.26 -9.35
N HIS A 78 -2.63 9.51 -9.64
CA HIS A 78 -1.77 10.68 -9.47
C HIS A 78 -2.49 11.71 -8.60
N PHE A 79 -1.80 12.19 -7.56
CA PHE A 79 -2.36 13.20 -6.66
C PHE A 79 -1.35 14.08 -5.97
N ALA A 80 -1.79 15.30 -5.65
CA ALA A 80 -1.08 16.18 -4.75
C ALA A 80 -1.28 15.74 -3.30
N LEU A 81 -0.19 15.70 -2.54
CA LEU A 81 -0.17 15.34 -1.12
C LEU A 81 -0.85 16.40 -0.24
N ASP A 82 -0.94 17.63 -0.73
CA ASP A 82 -1.57 18.75 -0.01
C ASP A 82 -3.07 18.88 -0.30
N ALA A 83 -3.60 18.04 -1.20
CA ALA A 83 -5.01 18.03 -1.61
C ALA A 83 -5.55 16.59 -1.69
N ILE A 84 -5.33 15.81 -0.63
CA ILE A 84 -5.84 14.44 -0.57
C ILE A 84 -7.34 14.46 -0.31
N GLU A 85 -8.10 14.26 -1.38
CA GLU A 85 -9.55 14.10 -1.29
C GLU A 85 -9.97 12.65 -1.03
N ARG A 86 -11.14 12.49 -0.44
CA ARG A 86 -11.78 11.18 -0.31
C ARG A 86 -12.17 10.70 -1.71
N GLY A 87 -11.42 9.75 -2.26
CA GLY A 87 -11.73 9.15 -3.55
C GLY A 87 -13.09 8.43 -3.58
N GLU A 88 -13.62 8.23 -4.78
CA GLU A 88 -14.89 7.53 -5.03
C GLU A 88 -14.91 6.11 -4.42
N PRO A 89 -16.07 5.63 -3.92
CA PRO A 89 -16.23 4.25 -3.51
C PRO A 89 -15.83 3.28 -4.63
N GLY A 90 -15.02 2.27 -4.28
CA GLY A 90 -14.55 1.25 -5.23
C GLY A 90 -13.26 1.59 -5.97
N PHE A 91 -12.79 2.85 -5.92
CA PHE A 91 -11.49 3.21 -6.48
C PHE A 91 -10.33 2.72 -5.58
N TRP A 92 -9.41 1.92 -6.14
CA TRP A 92 -8.30 1.35 -5.39
C TRP A 92 -7.33 2.41 -4.86
N GLY A 93 -7.14 3.52 -5.57
CA GLY A 93 -6.23 4.60 -5.16
C GLY A 93 -6.64 5.27 -3.86
N ARG A 94 -7.93 5.18 -3.48
CA ARG A 94 -8.43 5.65 -2.18
C ARG A 94 -7.69 5.01 -1.00
N TYR A 95 -7.27 3.74 -1.10
CA TYR A 95 -6.51 3.09 -0.03
C TYR A 95 -5.14 3.74 0.17
N VAL A 96 -4.44 4.05 -0.92
CA VAL A 96 -3.11 4.67 -0.88
C VAL A 96 -3.21 6.10 -0.36
N ARG A 97 -4.16 6.88 -0.90
CA ARG A 97 -4.49 8.23 -0.45
C ARG A 97 -4.85 8.27 1.04
N GLY A 98 -5.69 7.33 1.49
CA GLY A 98 -6.10 7.24 2.88
C GLY A 98 -4.95 6.96 3.84
N VAL A 99 -3.99 6.10 3.45
CA VAL A 99 -2.78 5.86 4.25
C VAL A 99 -1.88 7.08 4.29
N ALA A 100 -1.63 7.73 3.15
CA ALA A 100 -0.83 8.95 3.09
C ALA A 100 -1.44 10.08 3.94
N TRP A 101 -2.77 10.27 3.85
CA TRP A 101 -3.49 11.20 4.70
C TRP A 101 -3.38 10.85 6.19
N ALA A 102 -3.66 9.60 6.57
CA ALA A 102 -3.65 9.19 7.98
C ALA A 102 -2.25 9.33 8.62
N LEU A 103 -1.18 8.99 7.91
CA LEU A 103 0.19 9.20 8.39
C LEU A 103 0.49 10.71 8.50
N GLY A 104 0.00 11.51 7.56
CA GLY A 104 0.10 12.97 7.61
C GLY A 104 -0.56 13.59 8.84
N GLU A 105 -1.69 13.04 9.29
CA GLU A 105 -2.40 13.50 10.47
C GLU A 105 -1.70 13.12 11.78
N VAL A 106 -1.05 11.94 11.84
CA VAL A 106 -0.45 11.40 13.07
C VAL A 106 0.99 11.89 13.26
N ASP A 107 1.81 11.82 12.21
CA ASP A 107 3.25 12.07 12.27
C ASP A 107 3.64 13.43 11.65
N GLY A 108 2.68 14.14 11.08
CA GLY A 108 2.85 15.44 10.40
C GLY A 108 2.97 15.31 8.87
N PRO A 109 2.92 16.44 8.14
CA PRO A 109 2.85 16.43 6.68
C PRO A 109 4.00 15.64 6.04
N LEU A 110 3.68 14.77 5.07
CA LEU A 110 4.67 14.02 4.31
C LEU A 110 5.71 15.00 3.74
N THR A 111 7.00 14.65 3.81
CA THR A 111 8.12 15.55 3.51
C THR A 111 8.47 15.62 2.03
N SER A 112 8.03 14.64 1.24
CA SER A 112 8.29 14.57 -0.20
C SER A 112 7.18 13.87 -0.96
N GLY A 113 7.17 14.02 -2.29
CA GLY A 113 6.41 13.16 -3.19
C GLY A 113 6.94 11.74 -3.21
N PHE A 114 6.24 10.85 -3.90
CA PHE A 114 6.70 9.48 -4.10
C PHE A 114 6.18 8.86 -5.40
N GLU A 115 6.93 7.89 -5.89
CA GLU A 115 6.50 6.99 -6.96
C GLU A 115 6.40 5.58 -6.39
N ALA A 116 5.36 4.85 -6.77
CA ALA A 116 5.16 3.48 -6.32
C ALA A 116 4.49 2.61 -7.39
N ALA A 117 4.91 1.36 -7.50
CA ALA A 117 4.23 0.31 -8.24
C ALA A 117 3.78 -0.78 -7.27
N ILE A 118 2.54 -1.23 -7.46
CA ILE A 118 1.85 -2.14 -6.56
C ILE A 118 1.46 -3.41 -7.30
N THR A 119 1.80 -4.55 -6.72
CA THR A 119 1.36 -5.87 -7.18
C THR A 119 1.10 -6.79 -5.98
N GLY A 120 0.52 -7.96 -6.21
CA GLY A 120 0.25 -8.91 -5.13
C GLY A 120 -0.53 -10.13 -5.57
N ASP A 121 -0.52 -11.16 -4.72
CA ASP A 121 -1.18 -12.45 -4.94
C ASP A 121 -2.22 -12.80 -3.86
N VAL A 122 -2.60 -11.82 -3.03
CA VAL A 122 -3.75 -11.93 -2.11
C VAL A 122 -5.04 -11.97 -2.94
N PRO A 123 -5.84 -13.05 -2.86
CA PRO A 123 -7.09 -13.14 -3.60
C PRO A 123 -8.05 -12.00 -3.24
N ARG A 124 -8.47 -11.24 -4.25
CA ARG A 124 -9.40 -10.13 -4.09
C ARG A 124 -10.81 -10.65 -3.82
N GLY A 125 -11.52 -10.03 -2.87
CA GLY A 125 -12.91 -10.37 -2.56
C GLY A 125 -13.10 -11.71 -1.83
N ALA A 126 -12.02 -12.44 -1.52
CA ALA A 126 -12.10 -13.75 -0.85
C ALA A 126 -12.21 -13.66 0.68
N GLY A 127 -12.45 -12.46 1.25
CA GLY A 127 -12.43 -12.26 2.70
C GLY A 127 -11.03 -12.33 3.34
N LEU A 128 -9.95 -12.37 2.54
CA LEU A 128 -8.56 -12.53 3.00
C LEU A 128 -7.83 -11.21 3.30
N SER A 129 -8.61 -10.15 3.53
CA SER A 129 -8.11 -8.81 3.89
C SER A 129 -7.14 -8.19 2.88
N SER A 130 -7.43 -8.29 1.58
CA SER A 130 -6.59 -7.69 0.52
C SER A 130 -6.43 -6.16 0.64
N SER A 131 -7.45 -5.45 1.13
CA SER A 131 -7.38 -4.01 1.40
C SER A 131 -6.44 -3.67 2.56
N ALA A 132 -6.51 -4.41 3.66
CA ALA A 132 -5.62 -4.22 4.81
C ALA A 132 -4.17 -4.55 4.45
N SER A 133 -3.95 -5.61 3.67
CA SER A 133 -2.63 -5.95 3.12
C SER A 133 -2.06 -4.81 2.27
N LEU A 134 -2.86 -4.22 1.38
CA LEU A 134 -2.48 -3.03 0.61
C LEU A 134 -2.12 -1.85 1.52
N GLN A 135 -3.00 -1.50 2.46
CA GLN A 135 -2.79 -0.37 3.36
C GLN A 135 -1.50 -0.54 4.19
N ALA A 136 -1.27 -1.71 4.76
CA ALA A 136 -0.08 -2.01 5.55
C ALA A 136 1.20 -1.98 4.70
N ALA A 137 1.17 -2.51 3.48
CA ALA A 137 2.33 -2.47 2.58
C ALA A 137 2.69 -1.04 2.16
N VAL A 138 1.68 -0.19 1.89
CA VAL A 138 1.88 1.24 1.58
C VAL A 138 2.42 1.99 2.78
N ALA A 139 1.88 1.78 3.98
CA ALA A 139 2.36 2.44 5.19
C ALA A 139 3.83 2.09 5.46
N LEU A 140 4.17 0.80 5.39
CA LEU A 140 5.56 0.33 5.51
C LEU A 140 6.48 0.93 4.46
N PHE A 141 6.01 1.09 3.22
CA PHE A 141 6.77 1.77 2.17
C PHE A 141 7.04 3.23 2.53
N LEU A 142 6.00 4.02 2.86
CA LEU A 142 6.13 5.45 3.13
C LEU A 142 7.06 5.72 4.33
N LEU A 143 6.93 4.93 5.39
CA LEU A 143 7.80 5.00 6.57
C LEU A 143 9.26 4.66 6.20
N ARG A 144 9.50 3.56 5.47
CA ARG A 144 10.86 3.14 5.10
C ARG A 144 11.52 4.03 4.06
N ALA A 145 10.73 4.67 3.21
CA ALA A 145 11.20 5.62 2.21
C ALA A 145 11.57 6.99 2.80
N GLY A 146 11.30 7.22 4.09
CA GLY A 146 11.54 8.51 4.74
C GLY A 146 10.62 9.63 4.26
N VAL A 147 9.45 9.26 3.72
CA VAL A 147 8.45 10.21 3.21
C VAL A 147 7.62 10.79 4.35
N VAL A 148 7.52 10.08 5.47
CA VAL A 148 6.82 10.51 6.68
C VAL A 148 7.86 11.12 7.65
N PRO A 149 7.55 12.22 8.36
CA PRO A 149 8.40 12.71 9.44
C PRO A 149 8.52 11.64 10.53
N GLY A 150 9.74 11.36 10.99
CA GLY A 150 10.01 10.39 12.05
C GLY A 150 9.91 10.99 13.45
#